data_AF-A0AAU8J0R8-F1
#
_entry.id   AF-A0AAU8J0R8-F1
#
_cell.length_a   1.000
_cell.length_b   1.000
_cell.length_c   1.000
_cell.angle_alpha   90.00
_cell.angle_beta   90.00
_cell.angle_gamma   90.00
#
_symmetry.space_group_name_H-M   'P 1'
#
loop_
_entity.id
_entity.type
_entity.pdbx_description
1 polymer ?
#
loop_
_entity_poly.entity_id
_entity_poly.type
_entity_poly.pdbx_seq_one_letter_code
_entity_poly.pdbx_strand_id
1 'polypeptide(L)'
;MRHPPRYVSLWACAALAAAALVPLTGSASAAAPACSVEYSVTSQWNSGFQGAVKVTNNGAAKDSWSLSFDFADGQKVTQGWSAKWSQSGTTATAANESWNGTLASGGSVSAGFLGSWSGANTVPKTFRLNGVTCNEDITDPTDPTDPTDPGDGTAPALKASGNKLVDAGSGATRRILGVNRSGGEFMCVQGYGIFDGPVDDASVKAIADWKANAVRIPLNEECWLGLDNIKPEYGGANYQAAIKDLVTKVKAHGMTPILELHWSNGQYTGNSAGCSDVHATCQKPMPDARYAPAFWSSVAGAYKDDPTVAFDLFNEPYPDRATTTLDQAWACWKDGGTCPGIGYEVAGMQDLVDAVRTAGAGNLILIGGLAYSNDLRQWLAHKPADPAGNLAAAYHVYNFNTCAGESCWDEQLAPVAAQVPLVAGEIGENTCSHAFIDRVMKWFDDRKLSYLGWTWNTWDCASGPSLISDYDGTPTAFGAGLRDHLRAVTG
;
A
#
# COMPACT_ATOMS: atom_id res chain seq x y z
N MET A 1 71.92 34.33 -35.94
CA MET A 1 70.59 34.86 -35.57
C MET A 1 69.54 34.12 -36.37
N ARG A 2 68.70 33.31 -35.70
CA ARG A 2 67.65 32.39 -36.19
C ARG A 2 68.08 31.28 -37.18
N HIS A 3 67.49 30.08 -36.98
CA HIS A 3 67.54 28.79 -37.72
C HIS A 3 68.34 27.63 -37.02
N PRO A 4 68.01 26.33 -37.25
CA PRO A 4 67.25 25.46 -36.32
C PRO A 4 68.05 24.15 -35.97
N PRO A 5 67.50 22.93 -36.14
CA PRO A 5 67.05 21.98 -35.12
C PRO A 5 68.09 20.90 -34.73
N ARG A 6 67.85 20.16 -33.64
CA ARG A 6 68.50 18.86 -33.41
C ARG A 6 67.50 17.79 -33.00
N TYR A 7 67.36 16.83 -33.90
CA TYR A 7 66.75 15.52 -33.75
C TYR A 7 67.50 14.68 -32.71
N VAL A 8 66.76 13.94 -31.87
CA VAL A 8 67.13 12.57 -31.51
C VAL A 8 65.85 11.74 -31.49
N SER A 9 65.73 10.85 -32.47
CA SER A 9 64.76 9.76 -32.49
C SER A 9 65.31 8.59 -31.68
N LEU A 10 64.49 7.92 -30.86
CA LEU A 10 64.66 6.49 -30.58
C LEU A 10 63.32 5.80 -30.23
N TRP A 11 62.87 4.97 -31.17
CA TRP A 11 62.34 3.61 -31.05
C TRP A 11 61.11 3.31 -30.15
N ALA A 12 59.98 3.16 -30.85
CA ALA A 12 59.11 1.97 -30.94
C ALA A 12 58.72 1.16 -29.68
N CYS A 13 57.41 1.15 -29.40
CA CYS A 13 56.66 -0.09 -29.18
C CYS A 13 55.23 0.10 -29.74
N ALA A 14 54.90 -0.63 -30.80
CA ALA A 14 53.56 -0.73 -31.34
C ALA A 14 52.76 -1.77 -30.57
N ALA A 15 51.60 -1.40 -30.04
CA ALA A 15 50.55 -2.32 -29.66
C ALA A 15 49.26 -1.89 -30.39
N LEU A 16 48.80 -2.71 -31.31
CA LEU A 16 47.50 -2.56 -31.96
C LEU A 16 46.40 -2.77 -30.90
N ALA A 17 45.60 -1.73 -30.63
CA ALA A 17 44.30 -1.88 -30.00
C ALA A 17 43.22 -1.96 -31.10
N ALA A 18 42.67 -3.14 -31.32
CA ALA A 18 41.49 -3.32 -32.16
C ALA A 18 40.28 -2.69 -31.44
N ALA A 19 39.74 -1.60 -31.97
CA ALA A 19 38.49 -1.03 -31.51
C ALA A 19 37.34 -1.92 -32.03
N ALA A 20 36.78 -2.75 -31.16
CA ALA A 20 35.53 -3.45 -31.44
C ALA A 20 34.37 -2.44 -31.36
N LEU A 21 33.72 -2.18 -32.50
CA LEU A 21 32.43 -1.51 -32.55
C LEU A 21 31.38 -2.44 -31.91
N VAL A 22 30.92 -2.10 -30.71
CA VAL A 22 29.75 -2.73 -30.11
C VAL A 22 28.50 -2.09 -30.75
N PRO A 23 27.61 -2.85 -31.40
CA PRO A 23 26.34 -2.30 -31.87
C PRO A 23 25.50 -1.90 -30.65
N LEU A 24 25.03 -0.65 -30.64
CA LEU A 24 23.97 -0.19 -29.75
C LEU A 24 22.70 -0.97 -30.09
N THR A 25 22.39 -2.02 -29.33
CA THR A 25 21.07 -2.64 -29.35
C THR A 25 20.09 -1.63 -28.76
N GLY A 26 19.19 -1.11 -29.58
CA GLY A 26 18.12 -0.22 -29.12
C GLY A 26 17.29 -0.90 -28.04
N SER A 27 16.93 -0.16 -27.00
CA SER A 27 15.98 -0.60 -26.00
C SER A 27 14.68 -1.02 -26.71
N ALA A 28 14.28 -2.28 -26.55
CA ALA A 28 12.93 -2.69 -26.89
C ALA A 28 11.98 -1.88 -25.98
N SER A 29 11.18 -0.99 -26.57
CA SER A 29 10.08 -0.37 -25.86
C SER A 29 9.09 -1.47 -25.53
N ALA A 30 8.83 -1.71 -24.24
CA ALA A 30 7.67 -2.51 -23.83
C ALA A 30 6.44 -1.98 -24.57
N ALA A 31 5.72 -2.87 -25.26
CA ALA A 31 4.55 -2.48 -26.03
C ALA A 31 3.40 -2.20 -25.06
N ALA A 32 3.03 -0.92 -24.92
CA ALA A 32 1.85 -0.52 -24.15
C ALA A 32 0.58 -1.23 -24.68
N PRO A 33 -0.40 -1.56 -23.81
CA PRO A 33 -1.67 -2.14 -24.23
C PRO A 33 -2.31 -1.26 -25.31
N ALA A 34 -2.80 -1.84 -26.40
CA ALA A 34 -3.20 -1.09 -27.60
C ALA A 34 -4.23 0.04 -27.36
N CYS A 35 -5.01 -0.08 -26.30
CA CYS A 35 -5.94 0.93 -25.81
C CYS A 35 -6.29 0.70 -24.34
N SER A 36 -6.73 1.76 -23.66
CA SER A 36 -7.26 1.72 -22.31
C SER A 36 -8.70 2.25 -22.30
N VAL A 37 -9.60 1.62 -21.54
CA VAL A 37 -11.01 2.04 -21.43
C VAL A 37 -11.41 2.12 -19.97
N GLU A 38 -11.87 3.30 -19.56
CA GLU A 38 -12.53 3.56 -18.28
C GLU A 38 -14.05 3.53 -18.51
N TYR A 39 -14.78 2.76 -17.69
CA TYR A 39 -16.24 2.72 -17.68
C TYR A 39 -16.73 3.02 -16.26
N SER A 40 -17.74 3.89 -16.12
CA SER A 40 -18.35 4.19 -14.82
C SER A 40 -19.85 4.33 -14.91
N VAL A 41 -20.55 3.96 -13.83
CA VAL A 41 -21.95 4.32 -13.60
C VAL A 41 -21.95 5.60 -12.76
N THR A 42 -22.21 6.73 -13.42
CA THR A 42 -22.15 8.07 -12.81
C THR A 42 -23.40 8.44 -12.01
N SER A 43 -24.52 7.75 -12.25
CA SER A 43 -25.77 7.89 -11.51
C SER A 43 -26.66 6.68 -11.77
N GLN A 44 -27.51 6.29 -10.81
CA GLN A 44 -28.42 5.16 -10.94
C GLN A 44 -29.74 5.41 -10.20
N TRP A 45 -30.85 4.97 -10.78
CA TRP A 45 -32.20 4.99 -10.21
C TRP A 45 -32.93 3.67 -10.47
N ASN A 46 -34.15 3.51 -9.95
CA ASN A 46 -34.88 2.24 -9.90
C ASN A 46 -35.00 1.47 -11.23
N SER A 47 -34.98 2.15 -12.37
CA SER A 47 -35.16 1.52 -13.69
C SER A 47 -34.15 1.99 -14.73
N GLY A 48 -33.13 2.75 -14.32
CA GLY A 48 -32.14 3.28 -15.24
C GLY A 48 -30.87 3.78 -14.56
N PHE A 49 -29.88 4.08 -15.38
CA PHE A 49 -28.57 4.54 -14.94
C PHE A 49 -27.93 5.42 -16.01
N GLN A 50 -26.93 6.19 -15.60
CA GLN A 50 -26.09 6.98 -16.48
C GLN A 50 -24.69 6.37 -16.53
N GLY A 51 -24.30 5.82 -17.68
CA GLY A 51 -22.96 5.31 -17.94
C GLY A 51 -22.06 6.35 -18.60
N ALA A 52 -20.77 6.32 -18.28
CA ALA A 52 -19.73 7.09 -18.95
C ALA A 52 -18.58 6.17 -19.37
N VAL A 53 -18.02 6.44 -20.55
CA VAL A 53 -16.82 5.77 -21.07
C VAL A 53 -15.76 6.80 -21.43
N LYS A 54 -14.51 6.51 -21.10
CA LYS A 54 -13.33 7.23 -21.61
C LYS A 54 -12.38 6.22 -22.24
N VAL A 55 -12.10 6.43 -23.52
CA VAL A 55 -11.23 5.57 -24.33
C VAL A 55 -9.94 6.30 -24.60
N THR A 56 -8.80 5.68 -24.30
CA THR A 56 -7.46 6.15 -24.63
C THR A 56 -6.83 5.22 -25.65
N ASN A 57 -6.33 5.76 -26.77
CA ASN A 57 -5.62 4.99 -27.79
C ASN A 57 -4.12 5.03 -27.50
N ASN A 58 -3.52 3.92 -27.10
CA ASN A 58 -2.08 3.86 -26.88
C ASN A 58 -1.32 3.29 -28.10
N GLY A 59 -2.05 2.81 -29.10
CA GLY A 59 -1.49 2.36 -30.37
C GLY A 59 -1.30 3.50 -31.38
N ALA A 60 -1.13 3.13 -32.66
CA ALA A 60 -1.08 4.08 -33.76
C ALA A 60 -2.35 4.95 -33.81
N ALA A 61 -2.18 6.21 -34.22
CA ALA A 61 -3.27 7.16 -34.40
C ALA A 61 -4.37 6.60 -35.32
N LYS A 62 -5.62 6.93 -35.01
CA LYS A 62 -6.81 6.44 -35.74
C LYS A 62 -7.63 7.62 -36.24
N ASP A 63 -8.21 7.49 -37.43
CA ASP A 63 -9.12 8.50 -38.01
C ASP A 63 -10.59 8.28 -37.62
N SER A 64 -10.90 7.12 -37.03
CA SER A 64 -12.21 6.77 -36.49
C SER A 64 -12.07 5.82 -35.31
N TRP A 65 -13.06 5.82 -34.42
CA TRP A 65 -13.10 4.93 -33.27
C TRP A 65 -14.50 4.35 -33.06
N SER A 66 -14.52 3.10 -32.64
CA SER A 66 -15.69 2.32 -32.28
C SER A 66 -15.34 1.48 -31.06
N LEU A 67 -15.98 1.80 -29.94
CA LEU A 67 -15.89 1.03 -28.69
C LEU A 67 -17.06 0.06 -28.63
N SER A 68 -16.79 -1.23 -28.41
CA SER A 68 -17.83 -2.22 -28.10
C SER A 68 -17.57 -2.92 -26.77
N PHE A 69 -18.67 -3.26 -26.09
CA PHE A 69 -18.68 -4.03 -24.84
C PHE A 69 -20.02 -4.74 -24.64
N ASP A 70 -20.04 -5.79 -23.82
CA ASP A 70 -21.24 -6.57 -23.55
C ASP A 70 -21.83 -6.26 -22.17
N PHE A 71 -23.15 -6.04 -22.14
CA PHE A 71 -23.93 -5.98 -20.91
C PHE A 71 -24.25 -7.38 -20.40
N ALA A 72 -23.96 -7.63 -19.12
CA ALA A 72 -24.11 -8.95 -18.50
C ALA A 72 -25.54 -9.28 -18.06
N ASP A 73 -26.31 -8.26 -17.66
CA ASP A 73 -27.60 -8.42 -16.95
C ASP A 73 -28.79 -7.93 -17.78
N GLY A 74 -28.65 -7.93 -19.11
CA GLY A 74 -29.72 -7.52 -20.01
C GLY A 74 -29.97 -6.02 -20.08
N GLN A 75 -29.04 -5.19 -19.58
CA GLN A 75 -29.14 -3.73 -19.67
C GLN A 75 -29.33 -3.25 -21.11
N LYS A 76 -30.03 -2.14 -21.29
CA LYS A 76 -30.29 -1.54 -22.61
C LYS A 76 -29.87 -0.08 -22.66
N VAL A 77 -29.05 0.30 -23.64
CA VAL A 77 -28.82 1.72 -23.95
C VAL A 77 -30.13 2.34 -24.44
N THR A 78 -30.58 3.41 -23.80
CA THR A 78 -31.82 4.12 -24.15
C THR A 78 -31.55 5.43 -24.89
N GLN A 79 -30.48 6.13 -24.53
CA GLN A 79 -30.03 7.36 -25.17
C GLN A 79 -28.52 7.52 -24.94
N GLY A 80 -27.81 8.24 -25.80
CA GLY A 80 -26.44 8.65 -25.48
C GLY A 80 -26.01 9.94 -26.18
N TRP A 81 -24.81 10.37 -25.84
CA TRP A 81 -24.19 11.60 -26.35
C TRP A 81 -22.70 11.41 -26.59
N SER A 82 -22.13 12.33 -27.36
CA SER A 82 -20.72 12.36 -27.79
C SER A 82 -20.25 11.11 -28.55
N ALA A 83 -21.18 10.24 -28.94
CA ALA A 83 -20.99 9.06 -29.78
C ALA A 83 -22.34 8.60 -30.35
N LYS A 84 -22.28 7.90 -31.47
CA LYS A 84 -23.40 7.16 -32.05
C LYS A 84 -23.54 5.83 -31.32
N TRP A 85 -24.51 5.76 -30.43
CA TRP A 85 -24.79 4.57 -29.65
C TRP A 85 -25.75 3.61 -30.37
N SER A 86 -25.43 2.33 -30.33
CA SER A 86 -26.31 1.26 -30.80
C SER A 86 -26.14 0.02 -29.93
N GLN A 87 -27.12 -0.88 -29.94
CA GLN A 87 -27.04 -2.14 -29.21
C GLN A 87 -27.70 -3.28 -30.00
N SER A 88 -27.02 -4.41 -30.09
CA SER A 88 -27.55 -5.66 -30.65
C SER A 88 -27.39 -6.77 -29.62
N GLY A 89 -28.49 -7.39 -29.20
CA GLY A 89 -28.47 -8.35 -28.09
C GLY A 89 -27.91 -7.71 -26.81
N THR A 90 -26.80 -8.25 -26.30
CA THR A 90 -26.04 -7.75 -25.15
C THR A 90 -24.98 -6.72 -25.52
N THR A 91 -24.56 -6.66 -26.78
CA THR A 91 -23.41 -5.84 -27.21
C THR A 91 -23.83 -4.40 -27.46
N ALA A 92 -23.33 -3.48 -26.64
CA ALA A 92 -23.41 -2.04 -26.87
C ALA A 92 -22.20 -1.56 -27.67
N THR A 93 -22.42 -0.61 -28.58
CA THR A 93 -21.39 0.00 -29.41
C THR A 93 -21.53 1.52 -29.39
N ALA A 94 -20.42 2.21 -29.09
CA ALA A 94 -20.26 3.65 -29.22
C ALA A 94 -19.29 3.93 -30.37
N ALA A 95 -19.78 4.51 -31.47
CA ALA A 95 -18.95 4.94 -32.59
C ALA A 95 -18.80 6.45 -32.63
N ASN A 96 -17.68 6.94 -33.15
CA ASN A 96 -17.42 8.37 -33.25
C ASN A 96 -18.53 9.12 -34.02
N GLU A 97 -18.78 10.35 -33.59
CA GLU A 97 -19.50 11.34 -34.36
C GLU A 97 -18.63 11.88 -35.50
N SER A 98 -19.24 12.66 -36.41
CA SER A 98 -18.50 13.26 -37.53
C SER A 98 -17.39 14.22 -37.10
N TRP A 99 -17.42 14.72 -35.86
CA TRP A 99 -16.50 15.75 -35.35
C TRP A 99 -15.45 15.22 -34.36
N ASN A 100 -15.53 13.96 -33.90
CA ASN A 100 -14.58 13.39 -32.94
C ASN A 100 -13.99 12.03 -33.39
N GLY A 101 -13.85 11.81 -34.69
CA GLY A 101 -13.28 10.56 -35.22
C GLY A 101 -11.79 10.40 -34.95
N THR A 102 -11.02 11.48 -35.02
CA THR A 102 -9.57 11.44 -34.84
C THR A 102 -9.20 11.15 -33.40
N LEU A 103 -8.47 10.06 -33.18
CA LEU A 103 -7.95 9.64 -31.89
C LEU A 103 -6.44 9.37 -32.02
N ALA A 104 -5.63 10.38 -31.65
CA ALA A 104 -4.17 10.30 -31.70
C ALA A 104 -3.63 9.20 -30.76
N SER A 105 -2.38 8.80 -30.97
CA SER A 105 -1.65 7.98 -29.99
C SER A 105 -1.49 8.76 -28.68
N GLY A 106 -1.79 8.14 -27.54
CA GLY A 106 -1.94 8.76 -26.23
C GLY A 106 -3.18 9.64 -26.06
N GLY A 107 -3.99 9.82 -27.11
CA GLY A 107 -5.19 10.67 -27.06
C GLY A 107 -6.38 9.95 -26.43
N SER A 108 -7.28 10.71 -25.79
CA SER A 108 -8.52 10.19 -25.19
C SER A 108 -9.78 10.84 -25.76
N VAL A 109 -10.86 10.08 -25.79
CA VAL A 109 -12.23 10.53 -26.08
C VAL A 109 -13.18 10.03 -25.00
N SER A 110 -14.23 10.80 -24.72
CA SER A 110 -15.25 10.43 -23.75
C SER A 110 -16.65 10.49 -24.35
N ALA A 111 -17.48 9.52 -23.98
CA ALA A 111 -18.89 9.45 -24.36
C ALA A 111 -19.73 9.00 -23.17
N GLY A 112 -21.01 9.36 -23.16
CA GLY A 112 -21.93 8.96 -22.09
C GLY A 112 -23.25 8.49 -22.65
N PHE A 113 -23.99 7.75 -21.83
CA PHE A 113 -25.27 7.19 -22.19
C PHE A 113 -26.19 7.01 -20.98
N LEU A 114 -27.49 7.00 -21.24
CA LEU A 114 -28.50 6.48 -20.33
C LEU A 114 -28.79 5.03 -20.69
N GLY A 115 -28.91 4.19 -19.69
CA GLY A 115 -29.31 2.80 -19.84
C GLY A 115 -30.50 2.44 -18.94
N SER A 116 -31.28 1.45 -19.34
CA SER A 116 -32.22 0.76 -18.45
C SER A 116 -31.60 -0.53 -17.92
N TRP A 117 -32.03 -0.93 -16.74
CA TRP A 117 -31.62 -2.17 -16.09
C TRP A 117 -32.81 -2.77 -15.33
N SER A 118 -32.71 -4.06 -15.03
CA SER A 118 -33.67 -4.77 -14.17
C SER A 118 -32.93 -5.84 -13.37
N GLY A 119 -33.13 -5.88 -12.06
CA GLY A 119 -32.50 -6.87 -11.19
C GLY A 119 -31.04 -6.53 -10.83
N ALA A 120 -30.13 -6.62 -11.78
CA ALA A 120 -28.71 -6.30 -11.58
C ALA A 120 -28.21 -5.31 -12.65
N ASN A 121 -27.15 -4.58 -12.33
CA ASN A 121 -26.47 -3.66 -13.24
C ASN A 121 -24.94 -3.86 -13.20
N THR A 122 -24.49 -5.07 -13.50
CA THR A 122 -23.05 -5.40 -13.53
C THR A 122 -22.34 -4.65 -14.64
N VAL A 123 -21.20 -4.04 -14.30
CA VAL A 123 -20.38 -3.30 -15.25
C VAL A 123 -19.73 -4.25 -16.28
N PRO A 124 -19.59 -3.84 -17.56
CA PRO A 124 -18.91 -4.64 -18.58
C PRO A 124 -17.44 -4.90 -18.24
N LYS A 125 -16.95 -6.10 -18.55
CA LYS A 125 -15.56 -6.51 -18.25
C LYS A 125 -14.61 -6.41 -19.44
N THR A 126 -15.13 -6.61 -20.65
CA THR A 126 -14.31 -6.65 -21.87
C THR A 126 -14.71 -5.51 -22.80
N PHE A 127 -13.71 -4.73 -23.19
CA PHE A 127 -13.87 -3.59 -24.09
C PHE A 127 -13.03 -3.81 -25.35
N ARG A 128 -13.56 -3.41 -26.51
CA ARG A 128 -12.84 -3.50 -27.78
C ARG A 128 -12.86 -2.16 -28.50
N LEU A 129 -11.69 -1.61 -28.82
CA LEU A 129 -11.54 -0.44 -29.67
C LEU A 129 -11.21 -0.88 -31.09
N ASN A 130 -12.12 -0.64 -32.03
CA ASN A 130 -12.03 -1.07 -33.43
C ASN A 130 -11.72 -2.59 -33.54
N GLY A 131 -12.31 -3.39 -32.64
CA GLY A 131 -12.12 -4.84 -32.57
C GLY A 131 -10.90 -5.30 -31.76
N VAL A 132 -9.97 -4.40 -31.43
CA VAL A 132 -8.81 -4.71 -30.58
C VAL A 132 -9.24 -4.68 -29.12
N THR A 133 -9.01 -5.76 -28.37
CA THR A 133 -9.30 -5.78 -26.94
C THR A 133 -8.45 -4.73 -26.22
N CYS A 134 -9.11 -3.88 -25.44
CA CYS A 134 -8.45 -2.89 -24.59
C CYS A 134 -8.26 -3.46 -23.18
N ASN A 135 -7.34 -2.86 -22.43
CA ASN A 135 -7.00 -3.28 -21.07
C ASN A 135 -6.40 -4.71 -21.00
N GLU A 136 -5.78 -5.17 -22.09
CA GLU A 136 -5.02 -6.44 -22.14
C GLU A 136 -3.53 -6.12 -22.33
N ASP A 137 -2.68 -6.78 -21.56
CA ASP A 137 -1.22 -6.69 -21.71
C ASP A 137 -0.76 -7.52 -22.91
N ILE A 138 0.13 -6.96 -23.75
CA ILE A 138 0.71 -7.71 -24.87
C ILE A 138 1.97 -8.40 -24.37
N THR A 139 1.90 -9.70 -24.13
CA THR A 139 3.06 -10.53 -23.77
C THR A 139 4.02 -10.65 -24.96
N ASP A 140 5.28 -10.19 -24.81
CA ASP A 140 6.38 -10.43 -25.75
C ASP A 140 7.05 -11.80 -25.45
N PRO A 141 7.25 -12.71 -26.42
CA PRO A 141 7.67 -14.08 -26.13
C PRO A 141 9.16 -14.30 -25.80
N THR A 142 9.99 -13.26 -25.57
CA THR A 142 11.47 -13.44 -25.57
C THR A 142 12.28 -12.95 -24.35
N ASP A 143 11.69 -12.69 -23.18
CA ASP A 143 12.49 -12.32 -22.00
C ASP A 143 12.67 -13.48 -20.97
N PRO A 144 13.90 -13.92 -20.65
CA PRO A 144 14.13 -14.92 -19.61
C PRO A 144 14.15 -14.29 -18.20
N THR A 145 13.14 -14.66 -17.41
CA THR A 145 13.03 -14.56 -15.94
C THR A 145 12.98 -13.15 -15.33
N ASP A 146 11.83 -12.50 -15.47
CA ASP A 146 11.26 -11.63 -14.42
C ASP A 146 10.27 -12.48 -13.58
N PRO A 147 10.22 -12.35 -12.24
CA PRO A 147 9.50 -13.27 -11.39
C PRO A 147 8.00 -13.08 -11.56
N THR A 148 7.35 -14.20 -11.84
CA THR A 148 5.90 -14.43 -11.83
C THR A 148 5.12 -13.44 -10.94
N ASP A 149 4.21 -12.72 -11.60
CA ASP A 149 2.83 -12.39 -11.19
C ASP A 149 2.41 -13.13 -9.90
N PRO A 150 1.81 -12.46 -8.88
CA PRO A 150 1.33 -13.15 -7.69
C PRO A 150 0.45 -14.33 -8.09
N GLY A 151 0.84 -15.52 -7.62
CA GLY A 151 0.11 -16.74 -7.89
C GLY A 151 -1.35 -16.63 -7.50
N ASP A 152 -2.20 -17.35 -8.24
CA ASP A 152 -3.51 -17.91 -7.86
C ASP A 152 -4.55 -17.05 -7.11
N GLY A 153 -4.33 -15.75 -6.93
CA GLY A 153 -5.17 -14.88 -6.12
C GLY A 153 -5.06 -15.12 -4.62
N THR A 154 -4.06 -15.85 -4.12
CA THR A 154 -3.83 -16.03 -2.68
C THR A 154 -2.76 -15.11 -2.13
N ALA A 155 -2.97 -14.63 -0.89
CA ALA A 155 -2.01 -13.78 -0.19
C ALA A 155 -0.68 -14.53 0.04
N PRO A 156 0.48 -13.93 -0.27
CA PRO A 156 1.76 -14.62 -0.17
C PRO A 156 2.16 -14.88 1.30
N ALA A 157 2.81 -16.00 1.56
CA ALA A 157 3.51 -16.23 2.81
C ALA A 157 4.84 -15.45 2.80
N LEU A 158 4.86 -14.25 3.39
CA LEU A 158 6.01 -13.35 3.27
C LEU A 158 7.18 -13.77 4.16
N LYS A 159 8.38 -13.70 3.60
CA LYS A 159 9.65 -13.93 4.29
C LYS A 159 10.67 -12.82 3.98
N ALA A 160 11.42 -12.39 4.99
CA ALA A 160 12.61 -11.57 4.79
C ALA A 160 13.75 -12.42 4.18
N SER A 161 14.34 -11.94 3.09
CA SER A 161 15.52 -12.53 2.45
C SER A 161 16.51 -11.43 2.09
N GLY A 162 17.56 -11.30 2.91
CA GLY A 162 18.46 -10.14 2.84
C GLY A 162 17.67 -8.86 3.07
N ASN A 163 17.72 -7.94 2.11
CA ASN A 163 17.00 -6.68 2.17
C ASN A 163 15.65 -6.66 1.43
N LYS A 164 15.10 -7.84 1.07
CA LYS A 164 13.87 -7.96 0.29
C LYS A 164 12.82 -8.80 1.01
N LEU A 165 11.56 -8.53 0.73
CA LEU A 165 10.49 -9.49 1.00
C LEU A 165 10.39 -10.47 -0.16
N VAL A 166 10.21 -11.75 0.15
CA VAL A 166 9.96 -12.81 -0.82
C VAL A 166 8.77 -13.65 -0.40
N ASP A 167 8.14 -14.28 -1.37
CA ASP A 167 7.18 -15.35 -1.12
C ASP A 167 7.92 -16.61 -0.67
N ALA A 168 7.53 -17.20 0.46
CA ALA A 168 8.22 -18.34 1.05
C ALA A 168 8.13 -19.63 0.21
N GLY A 169 7.09 -19.77 -0.61
CA GLY A 169 6.88 -20.95 -1.46
C GLY A 169 7.67 -20.86 -2.77
N SER A 170 7.54 -19.73 -3.47
CA SER A 170 8.10 -19.51 -4.81
C SER A 170 9.48 -18.83 -4.79
N GLY A 171 9.84 -18.11 -3.73
CA GLY A 171 11.04 -17.27 -3.66
C GLY A 171 10.94 -15.98 -4.47
N ALA A 172 9.80 -15.70 -5.11
CA ALA A 172 9.57 -14.47 -5.87
C ALA A 172 9.68 -13.25 -4.96
N THR A 173 10.35 -12.18 -5.43
CA THR A 173 10.38 -10.91 -4.70
C THR A 173 8.97 -10.34 -4.62
N ARG A 174 8.57 -9.89 -3.43
CA ARG A 174 7.27 -9.28 -3.17
C ARG A 174 7.45 -7.87 -2.60
N ARG A 175 6.44 -7.04 -2.83
CA ARG A 175 6.28 -5.71 -2.21
C ARG A 175 4.92 -5.66 -1.53
N ILE A 176 4.84 -5.01 -0.38
CA ILE A 176 3.58 -4.69 0.30
C ILE A 176 3.19 -3.28 -0.18
N LEU A 177 2.17 -3.21 -1.03
CA LEU A 177 1.64 -1.98 -1.63
C LEU A 177 0.15 -1.92 -1.34
N GLY A 178 -0.27 -1.06 -0.42
CA GLY A 178 -1.63 -1.18 0.10
C GLY A 178 -2.16 0.04 0.82
N VAL A 179 -3.13 -0.21 1.70
CA VAL A 179 -3.82 0.82 2.48
C VAL A 179 -3.89 0.42 3.95
N ASN A 180 -4.05 1.40 4.82
CA ASN A 180 -4.47 1.21 6.21
C ASN A 180 -5.99 1.22 6.28
N ARG A 181 -6.59 0.31 7.06
CA ARG A 181 -8.04 0.25 7.32
C ARG A 181 -8.30 0.50 8.80
N SER A 182 -8.37 1.77 9.18
CA SER A 182 -8.56 2.22 10.56
C SER A 182 -10.01 2.05 11.05
N GLY A 183 -10.21 2.00 12.36
CA GLY A 183 -11.49 1.86 13.05
C GLY A 183 -11.47 0.80 14.15
N GLY A 184 -10.61 -0.23 13.99
CA GLY A 184 -10.47 -1.33 14.94
C GLY A 184 -9.84 -0.90 16.26
N GLU A 185 -8.96 0.09 16.24
CA GLU A 185 -8.22 0.61 17.37
C GLU A 185 -9.06 1.46 18.32
N PHE A 186 -10.16 2.08 17.86
CA PHE A 186 -10.85 3.11 18.63
C PHE A 186 -12.34 2.87 18.88
N MET A 187 -13.05 2.19 17.98
CA MET A 187 -14.51 2.08 18.10
C MET A 187 -14.97 1.29 19.32
N CYS A 188 -14.21 0.24 19.67
CA CYS A 188 -14.53 -0.66 20.77
C CYS A 188 -14.39 0.04 22.13
N VAL A 189 -13.29 0.78 22.34
CA VAL A 189 -13.03 1.51 23.59
C VAL A 189 -13.92 2.74 23.73
N GLN A 190 -14.35 3.35 22.61
CA GLN A 190 -15.35 4.41 22.60
C GLN A 190 -16.79 3.87 22.78
N GLY A 191 -16.98 2.55 22.65
CA GLY A 191 -18.24 1.88 22.86
C GLY A 191 -19.26 2.04 21.73
N TYR A 192 -18.79 2.27 20.50
CA TYR A 192 -19.62 2.49 19.30
C TYR A 192 -19.63 1.31 18.32
N GLY A 193 -18.91 0.23 18.59
CA GLY A 193 -18.82 -0.94 17.71
C GLY A 193 -17.41 -1.52 17.71
N ILE A 194 -17.11 -2.44 16.80
CA ILE A 194 -15.74 -2.96 16.61
C ILE A 194 -14.98 -2.17 15.54
N PHE A 195 -15.66 -1.74 14.46
CA PHE A 195 -15.05 -1.01 13.34
C PHE A 195 -15.81 0.27 13.04
N ASP A 196 -15.10 1.26 12.48
CA ASP A 196 -15.67 2.49 11.97
C ASP A 196 -15.96 2.31 10.47
N GLY A 197 -17.23 2.18 10.12
CA GLY A 197 -17.67 1.87 8.75
C GLY A 197 -17.64 0.36 8.40
N PRO A 198 -18.05 0.00 7.17
CA PRO A 198 -18.14 -1.38 6.74
C PRO A 198 -16.76 -2.04 6.63
N VAL A 199 -16.76 -3.35 6.84
CA VAL A 199 -15.63 -4.28 6.64
C VAL A 199 -16.14 -5.57 5.97
N ASP A 200 -17.25 -5.45 5.23
CA ASP A 200 -17.84 -6.51 4.45
C ASP A 200 -17.02 -6.79 3.18
N ASP A 201 -17.42 -7.82 2.44
CA ASP A 201 -16.70 -8.26 1.25
C ASP A 201 -16.65 -7.17 0.16
N ALA A 202 -17.72 -6.39 0.01
CA ALA A 202 -17.77 -5.30 -0.96
C ALA A 202 -16.75 -4.20 -0.63
N SER A 203 -16.62 -3.83 0.65
CA SER A 203 -15.64 -2.84 1.09
C SER A 203 -14.20 -3.33 0.90
N VAL A 204 -13.91 -4.61 1.20
CA VAL A 204 -12.58 -5.19 0.98
C VAL A 204 -12.27 -5.33 -0.51
N LYS A 205 -13.26 -5.71 -1.32
CA LYS A 205 -13.13 -5.76 -2.78
C LYS A 205 -12.79 -4.37 -3.35
N ALA A 206 -13.40 -3.31 -2.83
CA ALA A 206 -13.12 -1.95 -3.29
C ALA A 206 -11.63 -1.56 -3.07
N ILE A 207 -11.02 -2.02 -1.97
CA ILE A 207 -9.57 -1.90 -1.75
C ILE A 207 -8.78 -2.66 -2.83
N ALA A 208 -9.15 -3.92 -3.09
CA ALA A 208 -8.49 -4.73 -4.11
C ALA A 208 -8.64 -4.15 -5.54
N ASP A 209 -9.75 -3.46 -5.84
CA ASP A 209 -9.98 -2.78 -7.12
C ASP A 209 -9.07 -1.56 -7.35
N TRP A 210 -8.40 -1.07 -6.29
CA TRP A 210 -7.30 -0.12 -6.40
C TRP A 210 -5.96 -0.79 -6.73
N LYS A 211 -5.94 -2.12 -6.85
CA LYS A 211 -4.75 -2.96 -6.98
C LYS A 211 -3.82 -2.93 -5.77
N ALA A 212 -4.37 -2.61 -4.59
CA ALA A 212 -3.69 -2.88 -3.34
C ALA A 212 -3.48 -4.40 -3.18
N ASN A 213 -2.32 -4.79 -2.67
CA ASN A 213 -1.98 -6.18 -2.34
C ASN A 213 -1.81 -6.42 -0.83
N ALA A 214 -2.15 -5.42 -0.01
CA ALA A 214 -2.08 -5.49 1.44
C ALA A 214 -3.06 -4.54 2.12
N VAL A 215 -3.49 -4.93 3.32
CA VAL A 215 -4.31 -4.11 4.22
C VAL A 215 -3.70 -4.15 5.61
N ARG A 216 -3.25 -3.00 6.12
CA ARG A 216 -2.83 -2.83 7.51
C ARG A 216 -4.03 -2.49 8.39
N ILE A 217 -4.19 -3.23 9.48
CA ILE A 217 -5.40 -3.26 10.31
C ILE A 217 -5.00 -2.86 11.75
N PRO A 218 -5.23 -1.59 12.12
CA PRO A 218 -5.02 -1.10 13.48
C PRO A 218 -5.88 -1.80 14.52
N LEU A 219 -5.22 -2.28 15.59
CA LEU A 219 -5.86 -2.99 16.69
C LEU A 219 -5.71 -2.23 18.02
N ASN A 220 -6.63 -2.53 18.93
CA ASN A 220 -6.60 -2.08 20.32
C ASN A 220 -6.31 -3.27 21.25
N GLU A 221 -5.30 -3.15 22.11
CA GLU A 221 -4.95 -4.27 23.00
C GLU A 221 -6.03 -4.60 24.03
N GLU A 222 -6.71 -3.60 24.60
CA GLU A 222 -7.69 -3.83 25.65
C GLU A 222 -8.96 -4.45 25.06
N CYS A 223 -9.31 -4.06 23.82
CA CYS A 223 -10.41 -4.68 23.09
C CYS A 223 -10.08 -6.10 22.68
N TRP A 224 -8.86 -6.37 22.20
CA TRP A 224 -8.46 -7.74 21.86
C TRP A 224 -8.42 -8.66 23.08
N LEU A 225 -7.87 -8.18 24.21
CA LEU A 225 -7.79 -8.93 25.46
C LEU A 225 -9.13 -9.01 26.19
N GLY A 226 -10.08 -8.12 25.90
CA GLY A 226 -11.40 -8.08 26.53
C GLY A 226 -11.35 -7.68 28.00
N LEU A 227 -10.60 -6.61 28.31
CA LEU A 227 -10.50 -6.11 29.68
C LEU A 227 -11.82 -5.52 30.18
N ASP A 228 -11.98 -5.44 31.51
CA ASP A 228 -13.24 -5.06 32.19
C ASP A 228 -13.78 -3.68 31.82
N ASN A 229 -12.95 -2.77 31.29
CA ASN A 229 -13.37 -1.45 30.83
C ASN A 229 -14.00 -1.47 29.43
N ILE A 230 -13.89 -2.58 28.70
CA ILE A 230 -14.46 -2.74 27.35
C ILE A 230 -15.82 -3.41 27.45
N LYS A 231 -16.80 -2.88 26.71
CA LYS A 231 -18.12 -3.48 26.62
C LYS A 231 -17.99 -4.93 26.10
N PRO A 232 -18.57 -5.95 26.76
CA PRO A 232 -18.38 -7.36 26.38
C PRO A 232 -18.74 -7.67 24.92
N GLU A 233 -19.71 -6.95 24.32
CA GLU A 233 -20.07 -7.08 22.91
C GLU A 233 -18.99 -6.64 21.92
N TYR A 234 -18.00 -5.83 22.35
CA TYR A 234 -16.92 -5.29 21.52
C TYR A 234 -15.52 -5.73 21.94
N GLY A 235 -15.41 -6.56 22.99
CA GLY A 235 -14.14 -7.01 23.55
C GLY A 235 -13.92 -8.52 23.45
N GLY A 236 -12.67 -8.94 23.69
CA GLY A 236 -12.26 -10.34 23.82
C GLY A 236 -12.63 -11.16 22.58
N ALA A 237 -13.33 -12.28 22.80
CA ALA A 237 -13.70 -13.20 21.73
C ALA A 237 -14.51 -12.55 20.59
N ASN A 238 -15.35 -11.55 20.88
CA ASN A 238 -16.14 -10.86 19.86
C ASN A 238 -15.25 -9.99 18.96
N TYR A 239 -14.33 -9.24 19.56
CA TYR A 239 -13.33 -8.46 18.83
C TYR A 239 -12.44 -9.37 17.98
N GLN A 240 -11.90 -10.43 18.59
CA GLN A 240 -11.04 -11.41 17.91
C GLN A 240 -11.73 -12.09 16.72
N ALA A 241 -13.02 -12.45 16.87
CA ALA A 241 -13.80 -13.05 15.79
C ALA A 241 -14.00 -12.07 14.61
N ALA A 242 -14.28 -10.80 14.91
CA ALA A 242 -14.44 -9.77 13.89
C ALA A 242 -13.13 -9.46 13.15
N ILE A 243 -11.98 -9.42 13.85
CA ILE A 243 -10.67 -9.30 13.21
C ILE A 243 -10.38 -10.51 12.32
N LYS A 244 -10.63 -11.75 12.78
CA LYS A 244 -10.45 -12.97 11.97
C LYS A 244 -11.31 -12.98 10.71
N ASP A 245 -12.54 -12.49 10.81
CA ASP A 245 -13.45 -12.36 9.68
C ASP A 245 -12.91 -11.32 8.66
N LEU A 246 -12.43 -10.16 9.10
CA LEU A 246 -11.78 -9.19 8.21
C LEU A 246 -10.50 -9.76 7.57
N VAL A 247 -9.63 -10.41 8.34
CA VAL A 247 -8.42 -11.08 7.83
C VAL A 247 -8.77 -12.11 6.75
N THR A 248 -9.83 -12.89 6.96
CA THR A 248 -10.31 -13.87 5.97
C THR A 248 -10.74 -13.21 4.67
N LYS A 249 -11.49 -12.10 4.74
CA LYS A 249 -11.90 -11.35 3.55
C LYS A 249 -10.71 -10.73 2.82
N VAL A 250 -9.78 -10.09 3.54
CA VAL A 250 -8.57 -9.50 2.96
C VAL A 250 -7.79 -10.56 2.16
N LYS A 251 -7.60 -11.74 2.75
CA LYS A 251 -6.93 -12.87 2.08
C LYS A 251 -7.70 -13.42 0.89
N ALA A 252 -9.04 -13.46 0.96
CA ALA A 252 -9.89 -13.92 -0.14
C ALA A 252 -9.77 -13.04 -1.40
N HIS A 253 -9.34 -11.78 -1.23
CA HIS A 253 -9.00 -10.87 -2.32
C HIS A 253 -7.50 -10.82 -2.64
N GLY A 254 -6.73 -11.82 -2.21
CA GLY A 254 -5.30 -11.95 -2.50
C GLY A 254 -4.39 -10.95 -1.81
N MET A 255 -4.90 -10.22 -0.82
CA MET A 255 -4.15 -9.19 -0.11
C MET A 255 -3.54 -9.73 1.18
N THR A 256 -2.36 -9.22 1.55
CA THR A 256 -1.67 -9.51 2.82
C THR A 256 -2.31 -8.70 3.96
N PRO A 257 -2.96 -9.33 4.95
CA PRO A 257 -3.37 -8.65 6.17
C PRO A 257 -2.16 -8.40 7.07
N ILE A 258 -2.03 -7.17 7.58
CA ILE A 258 -1.00 -6.76 8.54
C ILE A 258 -1.72 -6.33 9.81
N LEU A 259 -1.60 -7.12 10.88
CA LEU A 259 -2.18 -6.79 12.18
C LEU A 259 -1.18 -5.96 12.98
N GLU A 260 -1.65 -4.90 13.64
CA GLU A 260 -0.74 -3.98 14.31
C GLU A 260 -1.31 -3.43 15.63
N LEU A 261 -0.43 -3.24 16.61
CA LEU A 261 -0.81 -2.67 17.90
C LEU A 261 -0.79 -1.14 17.81
N HIS A 262 -1.99 -0.57 17.69
CA HIS A 262 -2.14 0.87 17.49
C HIS A 262 -2.24 1.63 18.80
N TRP A 263 -3.16 1.21 19.68
CA TRP A 263 -3.39 1.82 20.99
C TRP A 263 -3.15 0.82 22.11
N SER A 264 -2.36 1.25 23.09
CA SER A 264 -1.96 0.48 24.27
C SER A 264 -2.34 1.17 25.58
N ASN A 265 -2.35 0.41 26.67
CA ASN A 265 -2.51 0.89 28.02
C ASN A 265 -1.27 1.72 28.42
N GLY A 266 -1.41 2.47 29.52
CA GLY A 266 -0.35 3.27 30.10
C GLY A 266 -0.80 4.72 30.29
N GLN A 267 -0.56 5.26 31.48
CA GLN A 267 -0.81 6.68 31.73
C GLN A 267 0.40 7.51 31.33
N TYR A 268 0.21 8.43 30.38
CA TYR A 268 1.24 9.37 29.96
C TYR A 268 0.66 10.78 29.87
N THR A 269 1.24 11.72 30.59
CA THR A 269 0.80 13.13 30.64
C THR A 269 1.92 14.07 30.18
N GLY A 270 2.94 13.55 29.50
CA GLY A 270 4.08 14.31 29.02
C GLY A 270 3.81 15.00 27.69
N ASN A 271 4.89 15.43 27.02
CA ASN A 271 4.80 16.09 25.73
C ASN A 271 4.15 15.17 24.68
N SER A 272 3.24 15.73 23.87
CA SER A 272 2.46 15.00 22.86
C SER A 272 1.54 13.90 23.41
N ALA A 273 1.13 13.97 24.68
CA ALA A 273 0.08 13.07 25.19
C ALA A 273 -1.26 13.31 24.47
N GLY A 274 -1.82 12.27 23.85
CA GLY A 274 -3.13 12.31 23.20
C GLY A 274 -4.32 12.13 24.15
N CYS A 275 -4.07 11.59 25.34
CA CYS A 275 -5.03 11.37 26.41
C CYS A 275 -4.30 11.29 27.75
N SER A 276 -5.03 11.50 28.85
CA SER A 276 -4.47 11.53 30.21
C SER A 276 -4.84 10.32 31.07
N ASP A 277 -5.67 9.43 30.53
CA ASP A 277 -6.09 8.21 31.21
C ASP A 277 -5.13 7.04 30.94
N VAL A 278 -5.32 5.96 31.71
CA VAL A 278 -4.47 4.76 31.66
C VAL A 278 -4.87 3.81 30.54
N HIS A 279 -6.07 3.94 29.98
CA HIS A 279 -6.61 2.98 29.03
C HIS A 279 -6.06 3.21 27.63
N ALA A 280 -6.29 2.22 26.77
CA ALA A 280 -5.94 2.26 25.35
C ALA A 280 -6.94 3.13 24.57
N THR A 281 -7.14 4.38 24.99
CA THR A 281 -8.06 5.37 24.38
C THR A 281 -7.34 6.31 23.42
N CYS A 282 -6.01 6.25 23.39
CA CYS A 282 -5.14 6.99 22.50
C CYS A 282 -3.80 6.28 22.38
N GLN A 283 -2.97 6.75 21.45
CA GLN A 283 -1.60 6.31 21.29
C GLN A 283 -0.73 6.72 22.49
N LYS A 284 0.19 5.84 22.86
CA LYS A 284 1.15 6.04 23.96
C LYS A 284 2.57 6.09 23.38
N PRO A 285 3.55 6.72 24.08
CA PRO A 285 4.93 6.82 23.58
C PRO A 285 5.62 5.49 23.36
N MET A 286 5.17 4.46 24.08
CA MET A 286 5.71 3.11 24.10
C MET A 286 4.57 2.12 24.40
N PRO A 287 4.68 0.85 23.98
CA PRO A 287 3.78 -0.20 24.47
C PRO A 287 4.05 -0.47 25.95
N ASP A 288 3.03 -0.81 26.74
CA ASP A 288 3.21 -1.14 28.15
C ASP A 288 3.68 -2.59 28.35
N ALA A 289 4.48 -2.82 29.38
CA ALA A 289 4.98 -4.16 29.71
C ALA A 289 3.90 -5.07 30.31
N ARG A 290 2.74 -4.53 30.70
CA ARG A 290 1.70 -5.28 31.42
C ARG A 290 0.80 -6.06 30.46
N TYR A 291 0.43 -5.48 29.32
CA TYR A 291 -0.54 -6.06 28.40
C TYR A 291 -0.02 -6.25 26.98
N ALA A 292 0.85 -5.39 26.45
CA ALA A 292 1.32 -5.53 25.07
C ALA A 292 1.98 -6.90 24.76
N PRO A 293 2.83 -7.50 25.63
CA PRO A 293 3.35 -8.85 25.40
C PRO A 293 2.26 -9.94 25.43
N ALA A 294 1.24 -9.79 26.28
CA ALA A 294 0.11 -10.74 26.35
C ALA A 294 -0.80 -10.61 25.12
N PHE A 295 -1.03 -9.38 24.65
CA PHE A 295 -1.70 -9.09 23.39
C PHE A 295 -0.99 -9.78 22.23
N TRP A 296 0.33 -9.56 22.07
CA TRP A 296 1.08 -10.18 20.99
C TRP A 296 1.18 -11.69 21.08
N SER A 297 1.32 -12.25 22.28
CA SER A 297 1.26 -13.71 22.49
C SER A 297 -0.09 -14.28 22.03
N SER A 298 -1.19 -13.57 22.28
CA SER A 298 -2.54 -13.98 21.88
C SER A 298 -2.79 -13.82 20.38
N VAL A 299 -2.39 -12.70 19.77
CA VAL A 299 -2.47 -12.47 18.31
C VAL A 299 -1.62 -13.50 17.58
N ALA A 300 -0.36 -13.67 17.98
CA ALA A 300 0.54 -14.66 17.39
C ALA A 300 -0.01 -16.08 17.55
N GLY A 301 -0.53 -16.44 18.73
CA GLY A 301 -1.17 -17.73 18.95
C GLY A 301 -2.39 -17.98 18.03
N ALA A 302 -3.12 -16.93 17.66
CA ALA A 302 -4.27 -17.03 16.76
C ALA A 302 -3.90 -17.21 15.29
N TYR A 303 -2.70 -16.78 14.87
CA TYR A 303 -2.27 -16.77 13.46
C TYR A 303 -0.95 -17.50 13.18
N LYS A 304 -0.36 -18.20 14.16
CA LYS A 304 0.92 -18.93 14.01
C LYS A 304 0.93 -19.97 12.90
N ASP A 305 -0.23 -20.55 12.60
CA ASP A 305 -0.41 -21.56 11.54
C ASP A 305 -0.79 -20.92 10.19
N ASP A 306 -0.82 -19.59 10.13
CA ASP A 306 -1.19 -18.79 8.96
C ASP A 306 -0.06 -17.80 8.60
N PRO A 307 0.96 -18.24 7.84
CA PRO A 307 2.12 -17.42 7.53
C PRO A 307 1.85 -16.29 6.53
N THR A 308 0.61 -16.17 6.01
CA THR A 308 0.23 -15.09 5.10
C THR A 308 -0.18 -13.82 5.84
N VAL A 309 -0.28 -13.86 7.17
CA VAL A 309 -0.52 -12.68 8.03
C VAL A 309 0.83 -12.10 8.46
N ALA A 310 0.98 -10.78 8.39
CA ALA A 310 2.13 -10.09 8.96
C ALA A 310 1.75 -9.34 10.25
N PHE A 311 2.74 -9.07 11.10
CA PHE A 311 2.57 -8.36 12.37
C PHE A 311 3.42 -7.11 12.39
N ASP A 312 2.83 -5.96 12.68
CA ASP A 312 3.56 -4.71 12.93
C ASP A 312 3.47 -4.37 14.42
N LEU A 313 4.59 -4.51 15.14
CA LEU A 313 4.54 -4.76 16.58
C LEU A 313 4.10 -3.56 17.43
N PHE A 314 4.28 -2.35 16.92
CA PHE A 314 3.78 -1.14 17.56
C PHE A 314 3.75 -0.01 16.55
N ASN A 315 2.61 0.66 16.45
CA ASN A 315 2.35 1.68 15.43
C ASN A 315 3.45 2.73 15.31
N GLU A 316 3.66 3.51 16.38
CA GLU A 316 4.64 4.59 16.34
C GLU A 316 5.30 4.80 17.71
N PRO A 317 6.51 4.27 17.93
CA PRO A 317 7.31 4.59 19.10
C PRO A 317 7.73 6.06 19.06
N TYR A 318 7.52 6.79 20.16
CA TYR A 318 8.00 8.16 20.32
C TYR A 318 8.55 8.49 21.73
N PRO A 319 9.36 7.60 22.36
CA PRO A 319 9.93 7.90 23.68
C PRO A 319 10.83 9.15 23.69
N ASP A 320 11.30 9.62 22.53
CA ASP A 320 12.02 10.88 22.35
C ASP A 320 11.22 12.13 22.76
N ARG A 321 9.90 12.02 22.93
CA ARG A 321 9.07 13.09 23.52
C ARG A 321 9.09 13.09 25.04
N ALA A 322 9.47 11.98 25.66
CA ALA A 322 9.54 11.81 27.10
C ALA A 322 10.99 11.91 27.64
N THR A 323 11.99 11.51 26.84
CA THR A 323 13.41 11.49 27.23
C THR A 323 14.13 12.78 26.84
N THR A 324 15.34 12.99 27.38
CA THR A 324 16.13 14.20 27.10
C THR A 324 17.19 14.00 26.02
N THR A 325 17.60 12.76 25.76
CA THR A 325 18.57 12.42 24.72
C THR A 325 18.05 11.31 23.80
N LEU A 326 18.60 11.25 22.59
CA LEU A 326 18.30 10.21 21.61
C LEU A 326 18.74 8.82 22.09
N ASP A 327 19.87 8.73 22.80
CA ASP A 327 20.36 7.46 23.35
C ASP A 327 19.42 6.90 24.42
N GLN A 328 18.82 7.75 25.26
CA GLN A 328 17.79 7.31 26.20
C GLN A 328 16.54 6.81 25.50
N ALA A 329 16.11 7.49 24.42
CA ALA A 329 14.95 7.08 23.63
C ALA A 329 15.17 5.71 22.96
N TRP A 330 16.35 5.48 22.39
CA TRP A 330 16.70 4.18 21.80
C TRP A 330 16.89 3.08 22.83
N ALA A 331 17.49 3.37 23.99
CA ALA A 331 17.56 2.43 25.10
C ALA A 331 16.16 2.01 25.56
N CYS A 332 15.25 2.97 25.70
CA CYS A 332 13.84 2.71 25.97
C CYS A 332 13.20 1.80 24.94
N TRP A 333 13.29 2.16 23.66
CA TRP A 333 12.65 1.38 22.61
C TRP A 333 13.23 -0.03 22.48
N LYS A 334 14.55 -0.17 22.67
CA LYS A 334 15.22 -1.46 22.57
C LYS A 334 14.96 -2.37 23.78
N ASP A 335 15.22 -1.86 24.97
CA ASP A 335 15.38 -2.68 26.18
C ASP A 335 14.10 -2.74 27.02
N GLY A 336 13.16 -1.80 26.83
CA GLY A 336 11.96 -1.72 27.65
C GLY A 336 12.24 -1.32 29.11
N GLY A 337 11.35 -1.71 30.01
CA GLY A 337 11.46 -1.48 31.46
C GLY A 337 11.10 -0.06 31.88
N THR A 338 11.87 0.50 32.83
CA THR A 338 11.65 1.87 33.31
C THR A 338 12.23 2.90 32.34
N CYS A 339 11.37 3.75 31.80
CA CYS A 339 11.75 4.77 30.82
C CYS A 339 11.66 6.21 31.36
N PRO A 340 12.69 7.04 31.21
CA PRO A 340 12.64 8.44 31.66
C PRO A 340 11.44 9.19 31.07
N GLY A 341 10.66 9.85 31.93
CA GLY A 341 9.48 10.62 31.53
C GLY A 341 8.22 9.79 31.25
N ILE A 342 8.31 8.46 31.31
CA ILE A 342 7.16 7.55 31.15
C ILE A 342 6.83 6.91 32.51
N GLY A 343 5.58 7.04 32.94
CA GLY A 343 5.15 6.66 34.30
C GLY A 343 4.76 5.18 34.49
N TYR A 344 4.82 4.39 33.42
CA TYR A 344 4.53 2.95 33.43
C TYR A 344 5.74 2.18 32.90
N GLU A 345 5.87 0.91 33.29
CA GLU A 345 6.87 -0.01 32.73
C GLU A 345 6.51 -0.30 31.27
N VAL A 346 7.47 -0.17 30.37
CA VAL A 346 7.26 -0.29 28.93
C VAL A 346 7.82 -1.60 28.39
N ALA A 347 7.20 -2.16 27.36
CA ALA A 347 7.77 -3.25 26.58
C ALA A 347 8.74 -2.68 25.52
N GLY A 348 9.92 -3.27 25.39
CA GLY A 348 10.88 -2.95 24.33
C GLY A 348 10.65 -3.82 23.09
N MET A 349 11.39 -3.53 22.01
CA MET A 349 11.35 -4.29 20.76
C MET A 349 11.56 -5.79 20.99
N GLN A 350 12.49 -6.18 21.88
CA GLN A 350 12.79 -7.59 22.12
C GLN A 350 11.63 -8.30 22.84
N ASP A 351 10.96 -7.64 23.80
CA ASP A 351 9.81 -8.22 24.52
C ASP A 351 8.68 -8.58 23.55
N LEU A 352 8.41 -7.70 22.57
CA LEU A 352 7.36 -7.91 21.57
C LEU A 352 7.73 -9.04 20.60
N VAL A 353 8.99 -9.11 20.14
CA VAL A 353 9.47 -10.21 19.30
C VAL A 353 9.40 -11.53 20.07
N ASP A 354 9.85 -11.55 21.31
CA ASP A 354 9.84 -12.74 22.16
C ASP A 354 8.41 -13.22 22.42
N ALA A 355 7.45 -12.32 22.64
CA ALA A 355 6.03 -12.66 22.77
C ALA A 355 5.50 -13.39 21.52
N VAL A 356 5.79 -12.87 20.33
CA VAL A 356 5.36 -13.49 19.06
C VAL A 356 6.04 -14.85 18.84
N ARG A 357 7.36 -14.91 19.02
CA ARG A 357 8.13 -16.13 18.73
C ARG A 357 7.91 -17.22 19.77
N THR A 358 7.72 -16.88 21.04
CA THR A 358 7.37 -17.83 22.11
C THR A 358 5.99 -18.44 21.90
N ALA A 359 5.04 -17.71 21.31
CA ALA A 359 3.75 -18.25 20.90
C ALA A 359 3.84 -19.25 19.72
N GLY A 360 5.01 -19.38 19.09
CA GLY A 360 5.30 -20.31 17.99
C GLY A 360 5.04 -19.73 16.60
N ALA A 361 4.81 -18.42 16.47
CA ALA A 361 4.52 -17.79 15.18
C ALA A 361 5.80 -17.45 14.41
N GLY A 362 5.88 -17.88 13.15
CA GLY A 362 6.97 -17.58 12.21
C GLY A 362 6.68 -16.42 11.24
N ASN A 363 5.54 -15.75 11.43
CA ASN A 363 5.04 -14.64 10.59
C ASN A 363 6.05 -13.52 10.43
N LEU A 364 5.96 -12.77 9.32
CA LEU A 364 6.74 -11.56 9.12
C LEU A 364 6.43 -10.54 10.23
N ILE A 365 7.48 -10.00 10.84
CA ILE A 365 7.40 -8.95 11.85
C ILE A 365 7.90 -7.62 11.24
N LEU A 366 7.14 -6.53 11.42
CA LEU A 366 7.54 -5.15 11.16
C LEU A 366 7.80 -4.45 12.50
N ILE A 367 8.87 -3.67 12.59
CA ILE A 367 9.22 -2.90 13.80
C ILE A 367 9.73 -1.52 13.40
N GLY A 368 9.08 -0.48 13.94
CA GLY A 368 9.41 0.92 13.71
C GLY A 368 10.65 1.42 14.45
N GLY A 369 11.04 2.65 14.12
CA GLY A 369 12.03 3.43 14.84
C GLY A 369 11.42 4.40 15.85
N LEU A 370 12.12 5.48 16.14
CA LEU A 370 11.66 6.53 17.03
C LEU A 370 10.90 7.65 16.28
N ALA A 371 10.55 8.72 16.98
CA ALA A 371 9.95 9.92 16.42
C ALA A 371 8.70 9.61 15.60
N TYR A 372 7.83 8.80 16.18
CA TYR A 372 6.64 8.26 15.54
C TYR A 372 6.97 7.40 14.31
N SER A 373 7.86 6.42 14.47
CA SER A 373 8.36 5.59 13.36
C SER A 373 9.01 6.39 12.20
N ASN A 374 9.40 7.65 12.39
CA ASN A 374 10.02 8.50 11.36
C ASN A 374 11.56 8.62 11.47
N ASP A 375 12.17 8.06 12.52
CA ASP A 375 13.64 8.04 12.69
C ASP A 375 14.18 6.60 12.76
N LEU A 376 14.86 6.17 11.68
CA LEU A 376 15.52 4.87 11.58
C LEU A 376 17.06 4.93 11.68
N ARG A 377 17.65 6.10 12.02
CA ARG A 377 19.10 6.30 11.98
C ARG A 377 19.90 5.31 12.81
N GLN A 378 19.38 4.90 13.97
CA GLN A 378 20.03 3.91 14.83
C GLN A 378 19.34 2.54 14.84
N TRP A 379 18.37 2.32 13.94
CA TRP A 379 17.58 1.09 13.94
C TRP A 379 18.46 -0.15 13.72
N LEU A 380 19.42 -0.11 12.79
CA LEU A 380 20.32 -1.25 12.55
C LEU A 380 21.19 -1.60 13.76
N ALA A 381 21.54 -0.62 14.60
CA ALA A 381 22.32 -0.83 15.81
C ALA A 381 21.46 -1.36 16.98
N HIS A 382 20.14 -1.13 16.93
CA HIS A 382 19.19 -1.47 18.00
C HIS A 382 18.19 -2.58 17.62
N LYS A 383 18.20 -3.06 16.37
CA LYS A 383 17.24 -4.06 15.88
C LYS A 383 17.22 -5.29 16.81
N PRO A 384 16.04 -5.83 17.14
CA PRO A 384 15.96 -6.98 18.02
C PRO A 384 16.47 -8.24 17.32
N ALA A 385 16.82 -9.24 18.13
CA ALA A 385 17.12 -10.57 17.64
C ALA A 385 15.82 -11.30 17.32
N ASP A 386 15.64 -11.69 16.07
CA ASP A 386 14.53 -12.56 15.64
C ASP A 386 15.05 -13.97 15.32
N PRO A 387 14.76 -14.99 16.13
CA PRO A 387 15.18 -16.37 15.86
C PRO A 387 14.54 -16.96 14.59
N ALA A 388 13.41 -16.44 14.11
CA ALA A 388 12.82 -16.85 12.84
C ALA A 388 13.50 -16.18 11.63
N GLY A 389 14.28 -15.11 11.86
CA GLY A 389 14.92 -14.32 10.82
C GLY A 389 13.92 -13.70 9.82
N ASN A 390 12.70 -13.40 10.26
CA ASN A 390 11.60 -12.91 9.42
C ASN A 390 11.13 -11.53 9.89
N LEU A 391 12.02 -10.56 9.79
CA LEU A 391 11.87 -9.22 10.34
C LEU A 391 12.18 -8.14 9.30
N ALA A 392 11.39 -7.08 9.29
CA ALA A 392 11.54 -5.90 8.45
C ALA A 392 11.45 -4.61 9.30
N ALA A 393 12.09 -3.54 8.82
CA ALA A 393 11.95 -2.21 9.43
C ALA A 393 10.63 -1.58 8.97
N ALA A 394 9.93 -0.91 9.90
CA ALA A 394 8.75 -0.10 9.62
C ALA A 394 9.11 1.40 9.63
N TYR A 395 8.44 2.20 8.80
CA TYR A 395 8.66 3.64 8.69
C TYR A 395 7.36 4.38 8.43
N HIS A 396 7.16 5.54 9.05
CA HIS A 396 5.98 6.38 8.82
C HIS A 396 6.42 7.75 8.29
N VAL A 397 5.70 8.27 7.30
CA VAL A 397 6.05 9.56 6.69
C VAL A 397 4.86 10.36 6.21
N TYR A 398 4.83 11.59 6.69
CA TYR A 398 3.92 12.66 6.34
C TYR A 398 4.68 13.94 6.01
N ASN A 399 4.01 14.84 5.30
CA ASN A 399 4.58 16.13 4.86
C ASN A 399 5.01 17.07 6.01
N PHE A 400 4.55 16.80 7.25
CA PHE A 400 4.86 17.57 8.45
C PHE A 400 5.89 16.88 9.37
N ASN A 401 6.41 15.70 8.98
CA ASN A 401 7.46 15.05 9.74
C ASN A 401 8.81 15.77 9.61
N THR A 402 9.73 15.46 10.52
CA THR A 402 11.11 15.97 10.46
C THR A 402 11.87 15.37 9.28
N CYS A 403 11.76 14.05 9.06
CA CYS A 403 12.28 13.43 7.86
C CYS A 403 11.15 13.27 6.82
N ALA A 404 11.05 14.25 5.91
CA ALA A 404 9.99 14.36 4.91
C ALA A 404 10.54 14.73 3.51
N GLY A 405 11.76 14.32 3.18
CA GLY A 405 12.36 14.62 1.87
C GLY A 405 13.51 13.71 1.51
N GLU A 406 13.86 13.70 0.24
CA GLU A 406 14.77 12.75 -0.40
C GLU A 406 16.15 12.76 0.27
N SER A 407 16.65 13.94 0.66
CA SER A 407 17.94 14.06 1.35
C SER A 407 17.96 13.30 2.68
N CYS A 408 16.89 13.36 3.48
CA CYS A 408 16.85 12.63 4.75
C CYS A 408 16.55 11.15 4.49
N TRP A 409 15.77 10.80 3.47
CA TRP A 409 15.51 9.40 3.14
C TRP A 409 16.79 8.70 2.66
N ASP A 410 17.60 9.37 1.87
CA ASP A 410 18.91 8.86 1.44
C ASP A 410 19.89 8.71 2.61
N GLU A 411 19.87 9.63 3.58
CA GLU A 411 20.73 9.57 4.76
C GLU A 411 20.27 8.49 5.76
N GLN A 412 18.97 8.38 6.02
CA GLN A 412 18.44 7.62 7.14
C GLN A 412 17.85 6.27 6.73
N LEU A 413 17.17 6.21 5.57
CA LEU A 413 16.41 5.03 5.15
C LEU A 413 17.20 4.13 4.20
N ALA A 414 17.94 4.72 3.25
CA ALA A 414 18.72 3.93 2.28
C ALA A 414 19.73 2.97 2.94
N PRO A 415 20.45 3.34 4.02
CA PRO A 415 21.34 2.39 4.71
C PRO A 415 20.59 1.22 5.36
N VAL A 416 19.38 1.45 5.86
CA VAL A 416 18.52 0.41 6.48
C VAL A 416 17.96 -0.51 5.39
N ALA A 417 17.40 0.07 4.33
CA ALA A 417 16.87 -0.63 3.17
C ALA A 417 17.92 -1.42 2.38
N ALA A 418 19.22 -1.15 2.59
CA ALA A 418 20.30 -1.96 2.04
C ALA A 418 20.56 -3.26 2.82
N GLN A 419 20.06 -3.37 4.06
CA GLN A 419 20.37 -4.50 4.95
C GLN A 419 19.16 -5.34 5.34
N VAL A 420 17.98 -4.73 5.44
CA VAL A 420 16.73 -5.40 5.80
C VAL A 420 15.60 -4.91 4.88
N PRO A 421 14.50 -5.67 4.75
CA PRO A 421 13.33 -5.15 4.07
C PRO A 421 12.80 -3.92 4.82
N LEU A 422 12.35 -2.92 4.07
CA LEU A 422 11.79 -1.67 4.60
C LEU A 422 10.37 -1.49 4.08
N VAL A 423 9.44 -1.27 5.00
CA VAL A 423 8.02 -1.02 4.73
C VAL A 423 7.63 0.33 5.31
N ALA A 424 7.15 1.25 4.48
CA ALA A 424 6.47 2.42 4.99
C ALA A 424 5.05 2.03 5.42
N GLY A 425 4.84 1.79 6.72
CA GLY A 425 3.54 1.37 7.26
C GLY A 425 2.45 2.42 7.02
N GLU A 426 2.84 3.69 6.97
CA GLU A 426 1.97 4.81 6.68
C GLU A 426 2.68 5.84 5.80
N ILE A 427 2.03 6.19 4.69
CA ILE A 427 2.33 7.38 3.90
C ILE A 427 1.07 8.26 3.82
N GLY A 428 1.22 9.57 4.02
CA GLY A 428 0.10 10.49 3.88
C GLY A 428 0.48 11.97 3.87
N GLU A 429 -0.51 12.84 3.72
CA GLU A 429 -0.33 14.29 3.82
C GLU A 429 -1.61 15.00 4.26
N ASN A 430 -1.48 16.17 4.90
CA ASN A 430 -2.63 16.92 5.44
C ASN A 430 -3.11 18.08 4.54
N THR A 431 -2.78 18.05 3.25
CA THR A 431 -3.13 19.14 2.31
C THR A 431 -4.31 18.80 1.39
N CYS A 432 -4.85 17.58 1.48
CA CYS A 432 -5.79 16.99 0.52
C CYS A 432 -5.26 16.90 -0.93
N SER A 433 -3.98 17.20 -1.16
CA SER A 433 -3.25 16.91 -2.39
C SER A 433 -2.59 15.53 -2.30
N HIS A 434 -1.89 15.10 -3.35
CA HIS A 434 -1.06 13.88 -3.31
C HIS A 434 0.40 14.14 -3.74
N ALA A 435 0.81 15.41 -3.90
CA ALA A 435 2.13 15.75 -4.42
C ALA A 435 3.27 15.33 -3.47
N PHE A 436 2.99 15.24 -2.16
CA PHE A 436 3.96 14.73 -1.21
C PHE A 436 4.12 13.22 -1.35
N ILE A 437 3.00 12.48 -1.33
CA ILE A 437 3.06 11.02 -1.42
C ILE A 437 3.56 10.53 -2.78
N ASP A 438 3.38 11.28 -3.87
CA ASP A 438 3.99 10.97 -5.17
C ASP A 438 5.52 10.88 -5.09
N ARG A 439 6.16 11.81 -4.36
CA ARG A 439 7.61 11.80 -4.16
C ARG A 439 8.06 10.65 -3.26
N VAL A 440 7.27 10.36 -2.22
CA VAL A 440 7.51 9.20 -1.34
C VAL A 440 7.44 7.90 -2.15
N MET A 441 6.33 7.66 -2.84
CA MET A 441 6.11 6.45 -3.65
C MET A 441 7.23 6.29 -4.67
N LYS A 442 7.57 7.35 -5.41
CA LYS A 442 8.69 7.33 -6.36
C LYS A 442 10.01 6.90 -5.71
N TRP A 443 10.38 7.48 -4.57
CA TRP A 443 11.65 7.14 -3.90
C TRP A 443 11.67 5.67 -3.46
N PHE A 444 10.54 5.15 -3.00
CA PHE A 444 10.37 3.74 -2.62
C PHE A 444 10.35 2.81 -3.84
N ASP A 445 9.72 3.17 -4.95
CA ASP A 445 9.68 2.37 -6.19
C ASP A 445 11.05 2.23 -6.84
N ASP A 446 11.82 3.32 -6.90
CA ASP A 446 13.19 3.33 -7.42
C ASP A 446 14.08 2.32 -6.66
N ARG A 447 13.68 1.95 -5.43
CA ARG A 447 14.36 0.99 -4.54
C ARG A 447 13.58 -0.31 -4.33
N LYS A 448 12.45 -0.51 -5.02
CA LYS A 448 11.56 -1.69 -4.90
C LYS A 448 11.09 -1.96 -3.45
N LEU A 449 10.83 -0.91 -2.70
CA LEU A 449 10.43 -0.97 -1.29
C LEU A 449 8.91 -0.97 -1.12
N SER A 450 8.42 -1.20 0.10
CA SER A 450 6.98 -1.34 0.37
C SER A 450 6.38 -0.09 1.00
N TYR A 451 5.10 0.19 0.78
CA TYR A 451 4.39 1.31 1.41
C TYR A 451 2.88 1.08 1.47
N LEU A 452 2.22 1.67 2.47
CA LEU A 452 0.76 1.68 2.59
C LEU A 452 0.24 3.10 2.82
N GLY A 453 -0.79 3.49 2.06
CA GLY A 453 -1.45 4.77 2.25
C GLY A 453 -2.30 4.79 3.50
N TRP A 454 -2.20 5.87 4.27
CA TRP A 454 -3.14 6.20 5.34
C TRP A 454 -4.16 7.19 4.81
N THR A 455 -5.48 6.96 4.85
CA THR A 455 -6.23 5.78 5.34
C THR A 455 -7.55 5.52 4.60
N TRP A 456 -7.99 4.25 4.56
CA TRP A 456 -9.24 3.79 3.95
C TRP A 456 -10.46 4.03 4.87
N ASN A 457 -10.80 5.30 5.09
CA ASN A 457 -11.99 5.75 5.82
C ASN A 457 -12.59 6.95 5.09
N THR A 458 -13.87 7.25 5.33
CA THR A 458 -14.58 8.39 4.72
C THR A 458 -14.48 9.68 5.56
N TRP A 459 -13.32 9.92 6.16
CA TRP A 459 -13.06 11.10 6.99
C TRP A 459 -12.72 12.34 6.16
N ASP A 460 -12.48 13.45 6.85
CA ASP A 460 -11.99 14.68 6.22
C ASP A 460 -10.49 14.57 5.87
N CYS A 461 -10.14 14.82 4.61
CA CYS A 461 -8.78 14.65 4.11
C CYS A 461 -7.73 15.58 4.74
N ALA A 462 -8.12 16.70 5.36
CA ALA A 462 -7.17 17.64 5.97
C ALA A 462 -6.84 17.27 7.42
N SER A 463 -7.79 16.65 8.13
CA SER A 463 -7.66 16.28 9.54
C SER A 463 -7.40 14.79 9.77
N GLY A 464 -7.86 13.92 8.88
CA GLY A 464 -7.56 12.49 8.88
C GLY A 464 -7.39 12.02 7.43
N PRO A 465 -6.15 11.97 6.89
CA PRO A 465 -5.87 11.90 5.45
C PRO A 465 -6.62 10.76 4.77
N SER A 466 -7.84 11.03 4.34
CA SER A 466 -8.77 10.01 3.91
C SER A 466 -8.52 9.72 2.44
N LEU A 467 -8.30 8.44 2.12
CA LEU A 467 -8.13 7.97 0.75
C LEU A 467 -9.46 7.98 -0.01
N ILE A 468 -10.59 7.74 0.67
CA ILE A 468 -11.88 7.50 0.03
C ILE A 468 -12.96 8.45 0.54
N SER A 469 -13.83 8.93 -0.35
CA SER A 469 -15.05 9.65 0.04
C SER A 469 -16.24 8.72 0.28
N ASP A 470 -16.18 7.49 -0.22
CA ASP A 470 -17.18 6.44 -0.04
C ASP A 470 -16.51 5.05 0.04
N TYR A 471 -17.12 4.13 0.79
CA TYR A 471 -16.62 2.76 0.96
C TYR A 471 -16.75 1.88 -0.29
N ASP A 472 -17.39 2.37 -1.36
CA ASP A 472 -17.32 1.78 -2.70
C ASP A 472 -15.95 1.96 -3.39
N GLY A 473 -15.02 2.68 -2.75
CA GLY A 473 -13.67 2.93 -3.27
C GLY A 473 -13.56 4.21 -4.10
N THR A 474 -14.56 5.08 -4.09
CA THR A 474 -14.46 6.43 -4.68
C THR A 474 -13.36 7.22 -3.97
N PRO A 475 -12.29 7.65 -4.67
CA PRO A 475 -11.17 8.31 -4.02
C PRO A 475 -11.49 9.79 -3.69
N THR A 476 -10.84 10.30 -2.65
CA THR A 476 -10.61 11.74 -2.50
C THR A 476 -9.53 12.21 -3.49
N ALA A 477 -9.27 13.52 -3.56
CA ALA A 477 -8.16 14.04 -4.37
C ALA A 477 -6.79 13.50 -3.91
N PHE A 478 -6.60 13.32 -2.60
CA PHE A 478 -5.42 12.69 -2.03
C PHE A 478 -5.35 11.20 -2.38
N GLY A 479 -6.44 10.45 -2.18
CA GLY A 479 -6.46 9.01 -2.47
C GLY A 479 -6.34 8.67 -3.96
N ALA A 480 -6.72 9.58 -4.85
CA ALA A 480 -6.54 9.39 -6.29
C ALA A 480 -5.07 9.20 -6.66
N GLY A 481 -4.15 9.93 -6.00
CA GLY A 481 -2.71 9.77 -6.21
C GLY A 481 -2.23 8.36 -5.90
N LEU A 482 -2.59 7.82 -4.72
CA LEU A 482 -2.25 6.44 -4.36
C LEU A 482 -2.91 5.43 -5.29
N ARG A 483 -4.21 5.54 -5.55
CA ARG A 483 -4.95 4.59 -6.40
C ARG A 483 -4.33 4.49 -7.79
N ASP A 484 -4.13 5.64 -8.43
CA ASP A 484 -3.66 5.70 -9.82
C ASP A 484 -2.21 5.19 -9.89
N HIS A 485 -1.42 5.47 -8.87
CA HIS A 485 -0.08 4.93 -8.74
C HIS A 485 -0.06 3.40 -8.55
N LEU A 486 -0.85 2.87 -7.60
CA LEU A 486 -0.95 1.41 -7.36
C LEU A 486 -1.34 0.68 -8.65
N ARG A 487 -2.33 1.18 -9.38
CA ARG A 487 -2.75 0.62 -10.67
C ARG A 487 -1.66 0.63 -11.73
N ALA A 488 -0.75 1.61 -11.71
CA ALA A 488 0.32 1.75 -12.69
C ALA A 488 1.59 0.93 -12.37
N VAL A 489 1.79 0.53 -11.11
CA VAL A 489 2.96 -0.28 -10.70
C VAL A 489 2.64 -1.76 -10.50
N THR A 490 1.36 -2.14 -10.57
CA THR A 490 0.89 -3.53 -10.39
C THR A 490 0.15 -4.09 -11.61
N GLY A 491 -0.32 -3.23 -12.51
CA GLY A 491 -0.71 -3.58 -13.88
C GLY A 491 0.33 -3.04 -14.84
#